data_AF-A0A9W9DYE8-F1
#
_entry.id   AF-A0A9W9DYE8-F1
#
_cell.length_a   1.000
_cell.length_b   1.000
_cell.length_c   1.000
_cell.angle_alpha   90.00
_cell.angle_beta   90.00
_cell.angle_gamma   90.00
#
_symmetry.space_group_name_H-M   'P 1'
#
loop_
_entity.id
_entity.type
_entity.pdbx_description
1 polymer ?
#
loop_
_entity_poly.entity_id
_entity_poly.type
_entity_poly.pdbx_seq_one_letter_code
_entity_poly.pdbx_strand_id
1 'polypeptide(L)'
;MSVAASELELLSEELSTELNEVTDPHLAQSLDILASISPPTSSRPVIAVDLDDVLSQTNAEVARWHNVQYGTNMTLNDFYYYYYWKNPYWGGLHETHQKVRDFYASMQLYNAVPVAGAREGVKALQDMGFKLIVVTARSSDVKEESWDWINQWFPGLFDSVICTGQFKDATKDGHEIVTRLSKAQVCADLKARLLIDDSSENALQVSTSSSAATPPTPVLLFGHYEWNKRLSLHSDAVDAMAFDTRLQIEGGREFWKYERFEDHIPEGAPLHRVRDWEEVVQFVKSARAANKL
;
A
#
# COMPACT_ATOMS: atom_id res chain seq x y z
N MET A 1 -7.14 -56.53 -0.40
CA MET A 1 -6.52 -55.20 -0.24
C MET A 1 -6.99 -54.34 -1.41
N SER A 2 -7.35 -53.09 -1.11
CA SER A 2 -8.42 -52.33 -1.75
C SER A 2 -8.09 -51.83 -3.16
N VAL A 3 -9.01 -52.00 -4.11
CA VAL A 3 -9.02 -51.39 -5.45
C VAL A 3 -9.10 -49.85 -5.37
N ALA A 4 -9.56 -49.31 -4.23
CA ALA A 4 -9.64 -47.86 -4.01
C ALA A 4 -8.27 -47.21 -3.74
N ALA A 5 -7.23 -47.99 -3.40
CA ALA A 5 -5.89 -47.43 -3.16
C ALA A 5 -5.16 -47.09 -4.46
N SER A 6 -5.39 -47.85 -5.54
CA SER A 6 -4.76 -47.60 -6.85
C SER A 6 -5.44 -46.49 -7.64
N GLU A 7 -6.75 -46.28 -7.48
CA GLU A 7 -7.44 -45.14 -8.12
C GLU A 7 -7.03 -43.79 -7.51
N LEU A 8 -6.73 -43.75 -6.20
CA LEU A 8 -6.24 -42.56 -5.51
C LEU A 8 -4.80 -42.18 -5.87
N GLU A 9 -3.93 -43.17 -6.13
CA GLU A 9 -2.56 -42.92 -6.61
C GLU A 9 -2.56 -42.44 -8.08
N LEU A 10 -3.38 -43.03 -8.95
CA LEU A 10 -3.55 -42.57 -10.34
C LEU A 10 -4.19 -41.18 -10.45
N LEU A 11 -5.19 -40.88 -9.61
CA LEU A 11 -5.76 -39.53 -9.52
C LEU A 11 -4.75 -38.51 -8.97
N SER A 12 -3.80 -38.92 -8.13
CA SER A 12 -2.74 -38.04 -7.62
C SER A 12 -1.63 -37.77 -8.63
N GLU A 13 -1.34 -38.74 -9.51
CA GLU A 13 -0.41 -38.56 -10.65
C GLU A 13 -1.04 -37.75 -11.79
N GLU A 14 -2.35 -37.88 -12.04
CA GLU A 14 -3.08 -37.03 -13.00
C GLU A 14 -3.32 -35.60 -12.45
N LEU A 15 -3.56 -35.41 -11.14
CA LEU A 15 -3.63 -34.05 -10.55
C LEU A 15 -2.26 -33.36 -10.43
N SER A 16 -1.16 -34.11 -10.35
CA SER A 16 0.19 -33.52 -10.26
C SER A 16 0.78 -33.17 -11.64
N THR A 17 0.18 -33.65 -12.73
CA THR A 17 0.58 -33.32 -14.10
C THR A 17 -0.23 -32.20 -14.76
N GLU A 18 -1.26 -31.67 -14.08
CA GLU A 18 -2.02 -30.48 -14.51
C GLU A 18 -1.80 -29.22 -13.66
N LEU A 19 -0.70 -29.14 -12.90
CA LEU A 19 -0.08 -27.85 -12.58
C LEU A 19 0.67 -27.34 -13.82
N ASN A 20 -0.08 -27.15 -14.91
CA ASN A 20 0.36 -26.27 -15.97
C ASN A 20 0.62 -24.92 -15.32
N GLU A 21 1.86 -24.44 -15.43
CA GLU A 21 2.18 -23.03 -15.33
C GLU A 21 1.22 -22.28 -16.25
N VAL A 22 0.11 -21.82 -15.69
CA VAL A 22 -0.66 -20.74 -16.28
C VAL A 22 0.29 -19.55 -16.18
N THR A 23 1.12 -19.41 -17.21
CA THR A 23 1.89 -18.21 -17.49
C THR A 23 0.84 -17.15 -17.74
N ASP A 24 0.42 -16.48 -16.68
CA ASP A 24 -0.54 -15.40 -16.76
C ASP A 24 0.10 -14.32 -17.66
N PRO A 25 -0.42 -14.12 -18.88
CA PRO A 25 0.20 -13.21 -19.84
C PRO A 25 0.21 -11.77 -19.32
N HIS A 26 -0.67 -11.41 -18.37
CA HIS A 26 -0.68 -10.10 -17.73
C HIS A 26 0.36 -9.98 -16.62
N LEU A 27 0.68 -11.07 -15.90
CA LEU A 27 1.81 -11.09 -14.97
C LEU A 27 3.13 -10.93 -15.75
N ALA A 28 3.30 -11.67 -16.84
CA ALA A 28 4.48 -11.53 -17.72
C ALA A 28 4.62 -10.09 -18.25
N GLN A 29 3.53 -9.49 -18.73
CA GLN A 29 3.51 -8.10 -19.19
C GLN A 29 3.84 -7.10 -18.05
N SER A 30 3.33 -7.33 -16.84
CA SER A 30 3.64 -6.50 -15.68
C SER A 30 5.11 -6.61 -15.27
N LEU A 31 5.68 -7.82 -15.30
CA LEU A 31 7.09 -8.08 -15.07
C LEU A 31 7.98 -7.44 -16.14
N ASP A 32 7.58 -7.47 -17.41
CA ASP A 32 8.28 -6.79 -18.50
C ASP A 32 8.27 -5.26 -18.33
N ILE A 33 7.14 -4.69 -17.91
CA ILE A 33 7.04 -3.27 -17.57
C ILE A 33 7.98 -2.95 -16.40
N LEU A 34 7.98 -3.74 -15.33
CA LEU A 34 8.84 -3.54 -14.16
C LEU A 34 10.33 -3.67 -14.52
N ALA A 35 10.69 -4.65 -15.34
CA ALA A 35 12.03 -4.83 -15.87
C ALA A 35 12.45 -3.67 -16.78
N SER A 36 11.51 -3.05 -17.52
CA SER A 36 11.80 -1.85 -18.30
C SER A 36 12.01 -0.61 -17.41
N ILE A 37 11.25 -0.50 -16.31
CA ILE A 37 11.36 0.59 -15.35
C ILE A 37 12.67 0.47 -14.57
N SER A 38 13.08 -0.73 -14.16
CA SER A 38 14.35 -0.98 -13.47
C SER A 38 15.12 -2.11 -14.15
N PRO A 39 15.80 -1.81 -15.28
CA PRO A 39 16.53 -2.84 -15.99
C PRO A 39 17.64 -3.42 -15.11
N PRO A 40 18.00 -4.71 -15.27
CA PRO A 40 19.06 -5.34 -14.49
C PRO A 40 20.41 -4.60 -14.55
N THR A 41 20.61 -3.74 -15.54
CA THR A 41 21.80 -2.91 -15.76
C THR A 41 21.73 -1.53 -15.09
N SER A 42 20.60 -1.13 -14.50
CA SER A 42 20.47 0.11 -13.73
C SER A 42 21.34 0.02 -12.47
N SER A 43 22.39 0.85 -12.40
CA SER A 43 23.36 0.82 -11.30
C SER A 43 22.86 1.46 -9.99
N ARG A 44 21.76 2.21 -10.02
CA ARG A 44 21.23 2.91 -8.84
C ARG A 44 20.29 2.02 -8.03
N PRO A 45 20.51 1.86 -6.70
CA PRO A 45 19.57 1.15 -5.82
C PRO A 45 18.21 1.85 -5.80
N VAL A 46 17.14 1.05 -5.80
CA VAL A 46 15.75 1.55 -5.82
C VAL A 46 15.22 1.76 -4.41
N ILE A 47 14.56 2.90 -4.17
CA ILE A 47 13.66 3.11 -3.03
C ILE A 47 12.24 3.27 -3.58
N ALA A 48 11.33 2.44 -3.09
CA ALA A 48 9.91 2.56 -3.34
C ALA A 48 9.29 3.55 -2.35
N VAL A 49 8.42 4.44 -2.82
CA VAL A 49 7.79 5.49 -2.00
C VAL A 49 6.29 5.48 -2.25
N ASP A 50 5.47 5.41 -1.21
CA ASP A 50 4.04 5.61 -1.35
C ASP A 50 3.70 7.07 -1.71
N LEU A 51 2.51 7.27 -2.27
CA LEU A 51 2.01 8.59 -2.65
C LEU A 51 1.16 9.20 -1.53
N ASP A 52 0.07 8.54 -1.16
CA ASP A 52 -0.94 9.07 -0.25
C ASP A 52 -0.39 9.10 1.18
N ASP A 53 -0.49 10.25 1.84
CA ASP A 53 -0.01 10.60 3.18
C ASP A 53 1.49 10.34 3.48
N VAL A 54 2.28 10.01 2.45
CA VAL A 54 3.75 10.01 2.44
C VAL A 54 4.31 11.18 1.62
N LEU A 55 3.78 11.38 0.41
CA LEU A 55 4.12 12.49 -0.48
C LEU A 55 3.01 13.53 -0.53
N SER A 56 1.75 13.11 -0.55
CA SER A 56 0.54 13.92 -0.71
C SER A 56 -0.28 13.92 0.58
N GLN A 57 -0.78 15.05 1.07
CA GLN A 57 -1.66 15.11 2.25
C GLN A 57 -3.10 14.69 1.90
N THR A 58 -3.28 13.44 1.47
CA THR A 58 -4.52 12.93 0.90
C THR A 58 -5.64 12.86 1.94
N ASN A 59 -5.40 12.29 3.13
CA ASN A 59 -6.43 12.23 4.16
C ASN A 59 -6.84 13.61 4.68
N ALA A 60 -5.96 14.62 4.61
CA ALA A 60 -6.32 15.99 4.96
C ALA A 60 -7.34 16.56 3.96
N GLU A 61 -7.15 16.29 2.67
CA GLU A 61 -8.06 16.70 1.61
C GLU A 61 -9.38 15.92 1.64
N VAL A 62 -9.34 14.63 1.97
CA VAL A 62 -10.54 13.81 2.23
C VAL A 62 -11.36 14.38 3.37
N ALA A 63 -10.73 14.74 4.50
CA ALA A 63 -11.42 15.36 5.63
C ALA A 63 -12.07 16.69 5.23
N ARG A 64 -11.33 17.54 4.49
CA ARG A 64 -11.84 18.83 3.99
C ARG A 64 -13.05 18.63 3.09
N TRP A 65 -12.97 17.70 2.13
CA TRP A 65 -14.08 17.34 1.26
C TRP A 65 -15.28 16.85 2.06
N HIS A 66 -15.07 15.92 3.00
CA HIS A 66 -16.15 15.32 3.80
C HIS A 66 -16.88 16.38 4.63
N ASN A 67 -16.14 17.32 5.24
CA ASN A 67 -16.71 18.43 6.01
C ASN A 67 -17.57 19.36 5.15
N VAL A 68 -17.15 19.63 3.90
CA VAL A 68 -17.94 20.45 2.97
C VAL A 68 -19.18 19.71 2.48
N GLN A 69 -19.06 18.43 2.09
CA GLN A 69 -20.18 17.68 1.49
C GLN A 69 -21.24 17.25 2.51
N TYR A 70 -20.81 16.85 3.71
CA TYR A 70 -21.69 16.22 4.71
C TYR A 70 -21.87 17.05 5.98
N GLY A 71 -21.26 18.24 6.06
CA GLY A 71 -21.37 19.10 7.23
C GLY A 71 -20.70 18.52 8.48
N THR A 72 -19.72 17.63 8.32
CA THR A 72 -18.98 17.02 9.42
C THR A 72 -17.89 17.93 9.97
N ASN A 73 -17.21 17.47 11.04
CA ASN A 73 -16.03 18.12 11.61
C ASN A 73 -14.87 17.13 11.76
N MET A 74 -14.61 16.38 10.69
CA MET A 74 -13.55 15.38 10.59
C MET A 74 -12.17 16.06 10.57
N THR A 75 -11.24 15.46 11.28
CA THR A 75 -9.82 15.82 11.37
C THR A 75 -8.97 14.57 11.08
N LEU A 76 -7.66 14.74 10.90
CA LEU A 76 -6.75 13.60 10.75
C LEU A 76 -6.77 12.61 11.92
N ASN A 77 -7.16 13.07 13.12
CA ASN A 77 -7.26 12.22 14.31
C ASN A 77 -8.49 11.31 14.29
N ASP A 78 -9.41 11.48 13.33
CA ASP A 78 -10.59 10.63 13.18
C ASP A 78 -10.34 9.43 12.24
N PHE A 79 -9.20 9.39 11.55
CA PHE A 79 -8.81 8.26 10.69
C PHE A 79 -8.10 7.19 11.52
N TYR A 80 -8.85 6.43 12.32
CA TYR A 80 -8.32 5.39 13.21
C TYR A 80 -7.74 4.17 12.48
N TYR A 81 -8.22 3.86 11.29
CA TYR A 81 -7.83 2.70 10.48
C TYR A 81 -7.68 3.10 9.02
N TYR A 82 -6.90 2.28 8.29
CA TYR A 82 -6.68 2.43 6.85
C TYR A 82 -7.98 2.43 6.05
N TYR A 83 -8.90 1.50 6.35
CA TYR A 83 -10.18 1.43 5.65
C TYR A 83 -11.21 2.40 6.24
N TYR A 84 -11.75 3.27 5.40
CA TYR A 84 -12.61 4.36 5.83
C TYR A 84 -13.90 3.94 6.56
N TRP A 85 -14.51 2.80 6.24
CA TRP A 85 -15.71 2.32 6.93
C TRP A 85 -15.48 2.03 8.40
N LYS A 86 -14.21 1.80 8.81
CA LYS A 86 -13.82 1.58 10.20
C LYS A 86 -13.60 2.89 10.97
N ASN A 87 -13.83 4.04 10.34
CA ASN A 87 -13.65 5.37 10.94
C ASN A 87 -15.00 6.08 11.15
N PRO A 88 -15.11 6.99 12.13
CA PRO A 88 -16.29 7.83 12.32
C PRO A 88 -16.70 8.55 11.03
N TYR A 89 -17.98 8.91 10.92
CA TYR A 89 -18.60 9.67 9.82
C TYR A 89 -18.77 8.95 8.47
N TRP A 90 -18.15 7.79 8.26
CA TRP A 90 -18.19 7.10 6.96
C TRP A 90 -19.42 6.20 6.77
N GLY A 91 -19.99 5.70 7.86
CA GLY A 91 -21.15 4.80 7.83
C GLY A 91 -20.76 3.36 7.52
N GLY A 92 -21.74 2.56 7.07
CA GLY A 92 -21.51 1.16 6.67
C GLY A 92 -20.66 1.02 5.40
N LEU A 93 -20.37 -0.21 4.97
CA LEU A 93 -19.53 -0.44 3.78
C LEU A 93 -20.11 0.22 2.54
N HIS A 94 -21.40 0.00 2.27
CA HIS A 94 -22.05 0.53 1.07
C HIS A 94 -21.98 2.06 0.98
N GLU A 95 -22.29 2.75 2.08
CA GLU A 95 -22.22 4.21 2.18
C GLU A 95 -20.79 4.71 2.01
N THR A 96 -19.83 4.04 2.66
CA THR A 96 -18.40 4.36 2.52
C THR A 96 -17.95 4.25 1.07
N HIS A 97 -18.28 3.15 0.38
CA HIS A 97 -17.93 2.98 -1.03
C HIS A 97 -18.54 4.07 -1.92
N GLN A 98 -19.77 4.49 -1.65
CA GLN A 98 -20.38 5.61 -2.36
C GLN A 98 -19.61 6.91 -2.11
N LYS A 99 -19.32 7.25 -0.85
CA LYS A 99 -18.54 8.43 -0.48
C LYS A 99 -17.15 8.44 -1.15
N VAL A 100 -16.45 7.31 -1.14
CA VAL A 100 -15.15 7.18 -1.81
C VAL A 100 -15.29 7.45 -3.31
N ARG A 101 -16.28 6.85 -3.99
CA ARG A 101 -16.51 7.13 -5.43
C ARG A 101 -16.78 8.60 -5.68
N ASP A 102 -17.62 9.24 -4.87
CA ASP A 102 -17.95 10.66 -5.01
C ASP A 102 -16.74 11.57 -4.76
N PHE A 103 -15.86 11.21 -3.81
CA PHE A 103 -14.61 11.93 -3.57
C PHE A 103 -13.68 11.85 -4.79
N TYR A 104 -13.43 10.66 -5.33
CA TYR A 104 -12.60 10.51 -6.53
C TYR A 104 -13.21 11.23 -7.74
N ALA A 105 -14.53 11.13 -7.95
CA ALA A 105 -15.23 11.84 -9.03
C ALA A 105 -15.16 13.37 -8.89
N SER A 106 -14.97 13.90 -7.68
CA SER A 106 -14.81 15.34 -7.45
C SER A 106 -13.44 15.90 -7.87
N MET A 107 -12.48 15.03 -8.20
CA MET A 107 -11.09 15.37 -8.52
C MET A 107 -10.34 16.11 -7.40
N GLN A 108 -10.92 16.23 -6.20
CA GLN A 108 -10.32 16.96 -5.09
C GLN A 108 -9.03 16.32 -4.59
N LEU A 109 -8.84 15.02 -4.81
CA LEU A 109 -7.58 14.30 -4.55
C LEU A 109 -6.34 15.06 -5.03
N TYR A 110 -6.42 15.75 -6.17
CA TYR A 110 -5.28 16.46 -6.78
C TYR A 110 -5.05 17.87 -6.21
N ASN A 111 -5.94 18.36 -5.34
CA ASN A 111 -5.72 19.59 -4.57
C ASN A 111 -4.83 19.36 -3.34
N ALA A 112 -4.63 18.10 -2.94
CA ALA A 112 -3.78 17.77 -1.83
C ALA A 112 -2.38 18.35 -2.05
N VAL A 113 -1.86 19.03 -1.03
CA VAL A 113 -0.52 19.62 -1.06
C VAL A 113 0.50 18.59 -0.58
N PRO A 114 1.79 18.74 -0.91
CA PRO A 114 2.81 17.82 -0.45
C PRO A 114 2.91 17.75 1.08
N VAL A 115 3.25 16.57 1.60
CA VAL A 115 3.64 16.39 3.01
C VAL A 115 4.86 17.27 3.30
N ALA A 116 4.89 17.89 4.48
CA ALA A 116 5.98 18.77 4.88
C ALA A 116 7.34 18.04 4.82
N GLY A 117 8.33 18.68 4.21
CA GLY A 117 9.67 18.12 4.02
C GLY A 117 9.79 17.04 2.93
N ALA A 118 8.70 16.65 2.27
CA ALA A 118 8.73 15.58 1.27
C ALA A 118 9.65 15.91 0.09
N ARG A 119 9.59 17.13 -0.43
CA ARG A 119 10.40 17.52 -1.59
C ARG A 119 11.89 17.51 -1.25
N GLU A 120 12.26 18.06 -0.11
CA GLU A 120 13.63 18.08 0.40
C GLU A 120 14.13 16.67 0.71
N GLY A 121 13.29 15.84 1.33
CA GLY A 121 13.59 14.46 1.67
C GLY A 121 13.85 13.60 0.43
N VAL A 122 12.92 13.62 -0.52
CA VAL A 122 13.04 12.93 -1.81
C VAL A 122 14.28 13.40 -2.56
N LYS A 123 14.53 14.72 -2.64
CA LYS A 123 15.73 15.27 -3.27
C LYS A 123 17.01 14.77 -2.59
N ALA A 124 17.04 14.72 -1.25
CA ALA A 124 18.19 14.20 -0.52
C ALA A 124 18.44 12.71 -0.81
N LEU A 125 17.39 11.89 -0.94
CA LEU A 125 17.53 10.49 -1.35
C LEU A 125 18.06 10.38 -2.79
N GLN A 126 17.57 11.20 -3.71
CA GLN A 126 18.08 11.25 -5.09
C GLN A 126 19.57 11.64 -5.11
N ASP A 127 19.98 12.65 -4.33
CA ASP A 127 21.37 13.10 -4.23
C ASP A 127 22.31 12.05 -3.65
N MET A 128 21.78 11.14 -2.83
CA MET A 128 22.51 9.96 -2.37
C MET A 128 22.69 8.89 -3.47
N GLY A 129 22.12 9.09 -4.66
CA GLY A 129 22.24 8.19 -5.80
C GLY A 129 21.18 7.09 -5.84
N PHE A 130 20.09 7.23 -5.07
CA PHE A 130 18.96 6.31 -5.19
C PHE A 130 18.14 6.61 -6.44
N LYS A 131 17.53 5.56 -6.99
CA LYS A 131 16.44 5.64 -7.94
C LYS A 131 15.13 5.63 -7.16
N LEU A 132 14.22 6.56 -7.44
CA LEU A 132 12.98 6.70 -6.68
C LEU A 132 11.80 6.35 -7.57
N ILE A 133 10.97 5.42 -7.10
CA ILE A 133 9.78 4.93 -7.81
C ILE A 133 8.58 5.06 -6.88
N VAL A 134 7.51 5.69 -7.37
CA VAL A 134 6.26 5.76 -6.62
C VAL A 134 5.53 4.42 -6.75
N VAL A 135 5.12 3.83 -5.62
CA VAL A 135 4.33 2.59 -5.56
C VAL A 135 3.08 2.85 -4.72
N THR A 136 1.93 3.00 -5.38
CA THR A 136 0.68 3.45 -4.76
C THR A 136 -0.45 2.45 -4.92
N ALA A 137 -1.34 2.40 -3.93
CA ALA A 137 -2.57 1.61 -3.95
C ALA A 137 -3.68 2.18 -4.85
N ARG A 138 -3.51 3.41 -5.36
CA ARG A 138 -4.44 4.01 -6.33
C ARG A 138 -4.66 3.08 -7.52
N SER A 139 -5.85 3.17 -8.11
CA SER A 139 -6.21 2.43 -9.31
C SER A 139 -5.46 2.96 -10.54
N SER A 140 -5.30 2.13 -11.57
CA SER A 140 -4.50 2.47 -12.75
C SER A 140 -5.18 3.47 -13.69
N ASP A 141 -6.48 3.68 -13.55
CA ASP A 141 -7.28 4.67 -14.28
C ASP A 141 -6.90 6.11 -13.90
N VAL A 142 -6.43 6.34 -12.68
CA VAL A 142 -5.97 7.65 -12.18
C VAL A 142 -4.45 7.84 -12.25
N LYS A 143 -3.77 6.97 -13.02
CA LYS A 143 -2.31 6.97 -13.11
C LYS A 143 -1.77 8.25 -13.74
N GLU A 144 -2.41 8.74 -14.80
CA GLU A 144 -1.95 9.92 -15.54
C GLU A 144 -2.05 11.18 -14.68
N GLU A 145 -3.19 11.41 -14.04
CA GLU A 145 -3.39 12.56 -13.16
C GLU A 145 -2.52 12.48 -11.89
N SER A 146 -2.28 11.26 -11.37
CA SER A 146 -1.32 11.06 -10.29
C SER A 146 0.10 11.41 -10.73
N TRP A 147 0.49 11.06 -11.96
CA TRP A 147 1.79 11.41 -12.52
C TRP A 147 1.94 12.91 -12.76
N ASP A 148 0.89 13.58 -13.24
CA ASP A 148 0.88 15.03 -13.41
C ASP A 148 1.05 15.75 -12.08
N TRP A 149 0.36 15.30 -11.03
CA TRP A 149 0.55 15.82 -9.67
C TRP A 149 1.99 15.62 -9.19
N ILE A 150 2.58 14.44 -9.41
CA ILE A 150 3.98 14.15 -9.06
C ILE A 150 4.93 15.11 -9.81
N ASN A 151 4.74 15.32 -11.11
CA ASN A 151 5.59 16.22 -11.90
C ASN A 151 5.47 17.68 -11.49
N GLN A 152 4.28 18.11 -11.08
CA GLN A 152 4.06 19.45 -10.56
C GLN A 152 4.87 19.70 -9.28
N TRP A 153 4.82 18.77 -8.33
CA TRP A 153 5.40 18.99 -6.99
C TRP A 153 6.84 18.50 -6.84
N PHE A 154 7.22 17.45 -7.58
CA PHE A 154 8.49 16.74 -7.52
C PHE A 154 9.17 16.62 -8.91
N PRO A 155 9.31 17.72 -9.67
CA PRO A 155 9.78 17.67 -11.05
C PRO A 155 11.15 17.02 -11.17
N GLY A 156 11.23 15.92 -11.93
CA GLY A 156 12.47 15.18 -12.18
C GLY A 156 13.03 14.40 -10.99
N LEU A 157 12.26 14.23 -9.91
CA LEU A 157 12.71 13.48 -8.73
C LEU A 157 12.34 12.00 -8.75
N PHE A 158 11.25 11.65 -9.44
CA PHE A 158 10.78 10.28 -9.60
C PHE A 158 10.95 9.80 -11.03
N ASP A 159 11.29 8.53 -11.20
CA ASP A 159 11.45 7.92 -12.52
C ASP A 159 10.13 7.35 -13.06
N SER A 160 9.22 6.92 -12.19
CA SER A 160 7.96 6.27 -12.57
C SER A 160 6.95 6.21 -11.41
N VAL A 161 5.68 5.95 -11.75
CA VAL A 161 4.60 5.58 -10.83
C VAL A 161 4.03 4.20 -11.20
N ILE A 162 3.87 3.34 -10.19
CA ILE A 162 3.28 2.00 -10.30
C ILE A 162 2.04 1.95 -9.39
N CYS A 163 0.90 1.62 -9.99
CA CYS A 163 -0.38 1.44 -9.31
C CYS A 163 -0.59 -0.05 -9.04
N THR A 164 -0.75 -0.44 -7.76
CA THR A 164 -1.04 -1.82 -7.35
C THR A 164 -2.53 -2.15 -7.36
N GLY A 165 -3.38 -1.11 -7.47
CA GLY A 165 -4.81 -1.24 -7.69
C GLY A 165 -5.54 -1.99 -6.57
N GLN A 166 -5.58 -1.43 -5.35
CA GLN A 166 -6.33 -2.07 -4.26
C GLN A 166 -7.86 -2.13 -4.50
N PHE A 167 -8.43 -1.37 -5.46
CA PHE A 167 -9.88 -1.07 -5.49
C PHE A 167 -10.74 -1.50 -6.71
N LYS A 168 -10.29 -2.36 -7.63
CA LYS A 168 -11.24 -3.02 -8.56
C LYS A 168 -12.09 -4.10 -7.85
N ASP A 169 -13.32 -3.79 -7.46
CA ASP A 169 -14.28 -4.87 -7.24
C ASP A 169 -14.35 -5.75 -8.50
N ALA A 170 -14.37 -7.07 -8.32
CA ALA A 170 -14.46 -8.07 -9.40
C ALA A 170 -15.86 -8.08 -10.05
N THR A 171 -16.40 -6.91 -10.40
CA THR A 171 -17.77 -6.71 -10.87
C THR A 171 -17.84 -5.82 -12.09
N LYS A 172 -16.99 -6.09 -13.10
CA LYS A 172 -17.32 -5.77 -14.50
C LYS A 172 -16.90 -6.93 -15.39
N ASP A 173 -17.91 -7.64 -15.87
CA ASP A 173 -17.88 -8.51 -17.05
C ASP A 173 -16.70 -9.48 -17.17
N GLY A 174 -16.74 -10.59 -16.41
CA GLY A 174 -16.29 -11.96 -16.76
C GLY A 174 -15.01 -12.25 -17.57
N HIS A 175 -14.19 -11.25 -17.91
CA HIS A 175 -13.13 -11.29 -18.90
C HIS A 175 -11.92 -10.42 -18.53
N GLU A 176 -11.93 -9.75 -17.39
CA GLU A 176 -10.77 -8.97 -16.90
C GLU A 176 -10.19 -9.63 -15.65
N ILE A 177 -9.24 -10.55 -15.84
CA ILE A 177 -8.36 -11.01 -14.77
C ILE A 177 -7.31 -9.93 -14.57
N VAL A 178 -7.54 -9.04 -13.60
CA VAL A 178 -6.57 -8.02 -13.20
C VAL A 178 -5.59 -8.69 -12.26
N THR A 179 -4.39 -9.02 -12.75
CA THR A 179 -3.25 -9.39 -11.92
C THR A 179 -2.84 -8.21 -11.04
N ARG A 180 -3.47 -8.07 -9.88
CA ARG A 180 -3.15 -7.04 -8.90
C ARG A 180 -1.87 -7.43 -8.17
N LEU A 181 -0.74 -6.89 -8.61
CA LEU A 181 0.51 -7.03 -7.86
C LEU A 181 0.37 -6.30 -6.53
N SER A 182 0.61 -6.97 -5.40
CA SER A 182 0.69 -6.31 -4.10
C SER A 182 1.93 -5.41 -4.04
N LYS A 183 1.97 -4.45 -3.10
CA LYS A 183 3.19 -3.65 -2.90
C LYS A 183 4.39 -4.53 -2.55
N ALA A 184 4.17 -5.63 -1.83
CA ALA A 184 5.22 -6.62 -1.53
C ALA A 184 5.80 -7.24 -2.80
N GLN A 185 4.93 -7.66 -3.75
CA GLN A 185 5.38 -8.21 -5.02
C GLN A 185 6.12 -7.16 -5.85
N VAL A 186 5.58 -5.95 -5.98
CA VAL A 186 6.24 -4.85 -6.70
C VAL A 186 7.60 -4.52 -6.10
N CYS A 187 7.73 -4.45 -4.76
CA CYS A 187 9.01 -4.19 -4.12
C CYS A 187 10.03 -5.31 -4.38
N ALA A 188 9.59 -6.57 -4.34
CA ALA A 188 10.44 -7.72 -4.66
C ALA A 188 10.93 -7.69 -6.12
N ASP A 189 10.03 -7.43 -7.07
CA ASP A 189 10.35 -7.39 -8.51
C ASP A 189 11.29 -6.24 -8.86
N LEU A 190 11.08 -5.07 -8.24
CA LEU A 190 11.98 -3.92 -8.36
C LEU A 190 13.33 -4.14 -7.65
N LYS A 191 13.45 -5.18 -6.83
CA LYS A 191 14.54 -5.37 -5.87
C LYS A 191 14.77 -4.11 -5.04
N ALA A 192 13.66 -3.52 -4.59
CA ALA A 192 13.68 -2.30 -3.79
C ALA A 192 14.51 -2.54 -2.53
N ARG A 193 15.38 -1.59 -2.21
CA ARG A 193 16.21 -1.61 -1.01
C ARG A 193 15.45 -1.14 0.23
N LEU A 194 14.39 -0.37 0.01
CA LEU A 194 13.56 0.24 1.03
C LEU A 194 12.18 0.57 0.45
N LEU A 195 11.15 0.39 1.26
CA LEU A 195 9.83 0.98 1.05
C LEU A 195 9.59 2.08 2.11
N ILE A 196 9.02 3.21 1.71
CA ILE A 196 8.49 4.25 2.61
C ILE A 196 6.98 4.30 2.40
N ASP A 197 6.20 3.95 3.43
CA ASP A 197 4.74 3.74 3.32
C ASP A 197 4.08 4.12 4.66
N ASP A 198 2.90 4.72 4.63
CA ASP A 198 2.17 5.10 5.84
C ASP A 198 1.18 4.01 6.29
N SER A 199 0.84 3.04 5.43
CA SER A 199 -0.07 1.95 5.75
C SER A 199 0.63 0.85 6.53
N SER A 200 0.13 0.57 7.73
CA SER A 200 0.60 -0.54 8.56
C SER A 200 0.37 -1.91 7.91
N GLU A 201 -0.68 -2.07 7.10
CA GLU A 201 -0.95 -3.33 6.38
C GLU A 201 0.10 -3.55 5.28
N ASN A 202 0.35 -2.53 4.44
CA ASN A 202 1.38 -2.59 3.40
C ASN A 202 2.75 -2.82 4.03
N ALA A 203 3.09 -2.10 5.10
CA ALA A 203 4.37 -2.21 5.77
C ALA A 203 4.59 -3.61 6.36
N LEU A 204 3.57 -4.19 7.00
CA LEU A 204 3.65 -5.55 7.51
C LEU A 204 3.78 -6.56 6.37
N GLN A 205 2.99 -6.42 5.31
CA GLN A 205 3.06 -7.34 4.16
C GLN A 205 4.44 -7.31 3.51
N VAL A 206 4.99 -6.13 3.24
CA VAL A 206 6.28 -5.96 2.56
C VAL A 206 7.45 -6.41 3.44
N SER A 207 7.42 -6.11 4.74
CA SER A 207 8.49 -6.49 5.68
C SER A 207 8.49 -7.98 6.08
N THR A 208 7.42 -8.72 5.76
CA THR A 208 7.30 -10.15 6.09
C THR A 208 7.26 -11.05 4.86
N SER A 209 6.97 -10.49 3.68
CA SER A 209 7.02 -11.23 2.42
C SER A 209 8.47 -11.57 2.07
N SER A 210 8.81 -12.84 2.18
CA SER A 210 10.08 -13.41 1.73
C SER A 210 9.81 -14.48 0.68
N SER A 211 10.75 -14.63 -0.24
CA SER A 211 10.82 -15.80 -1.11
C SER A 211 12.17 -16.49 -0.92
N ALA A 212 12.31 -17.71 -1.43
CA ALA A 212 13.61 -18.40 -1.43
C ALA A 212 14.71 -17.58 -2.16
N ALA A 213 14.32 -16.65 -3.05
CA ALA A 213 15.22 -15.84 -3.87
C ALA A 213 15.44 -14.41 -3.35
N THR A 214 14.56 -13.89 -2.49
CA THR A 214 14.60 -12.49 -2.03
C THR A 214 14.24 -12.35 -0.55
N PRO A 215 15.12 -11.76 0.28
CA PRO A 215 14.76 -11.43 1.66
C PRO A 215 13.65 -10.36 1.68
N PRO A 216 12.94 -10.21 2.82
CA PRO A 216 11.95 -9.14 2.95
C PRO A 216 12.56 -7.76 2.71
N THR A 217 11.78 -6.89 2.07
CA THR A 217 12.21 -5.51 1.83
C THR A 217 12.09 -4.72 3.13
N PRO A 218 13.13 -4.00 3.57
CA PRO A 218 13.02 -3.10 4.70
C PRO A 218 11.96 -2.03 4.49
N VAL A 219 11.21 -1.68 5.53
CA VAL A 219 10.14 -0.68 5.46
C VAL A 219 10.33 0.42 6.49
N LEU A 220 10.17 1.66 6.07
CA LEU A 220 9.93 2.80 6.95
C LEU A 220 8.42 3.07 7.01
N LEU A 221 7.80 2.74 8.14
CA LEU A 221 6.41 3.08 8.42
C LEU A 221 6.33 4.57 8.76
N PHE A 222 5.87 5.35 7.78
CA PHE A 222 5.91 6.80 7.78
C PHE A 222 4.75 7.41 8.57
N GLY A 223 5.07 8.44 9.35
CA GLY A 223 4.12 9.22 10.12
C GLY A 223 3.75 8.59 11.47
N HIS A 224 3.26 9.44 12.37
CA HIS A 224 2.58 9.04 13.61
C HIS A 224 1.07 9.16 13.47
N TYR A 225 0.55 8.71 12.33
CA TYR A 225 -0.85 8.81 11.98
C TYR A 225 -1.70 7.83 12.79
N GLU A 226 -2.98 8.15 12.99
CA GLU A 226 -3.89 7.27 13.75
C GLU A 226 -4.10 5.93 13.04
N TRP A 227 -4.21 5.93 11.70
CA TRP A 227 -4.49 4.74 10.89
C TRP A 227 -3.34 3.74 10.83
N ASN A 228 -2.13 4.14 11.23
CA ASN A 228 -0.96 3.26 11.26
C ASN A 228 -0.61 2.74 12.65
N LYS A 229 -1.40 3.11 13.67
CA LYS A 229 -1.28 2.58 15.04
C LYS A 229 -1.97 1.22 15.20
N ARG A 230 -2.78 0.81 14.24
CA ARG A 230 -3.63 -0.39 14.30
C ARG A 230 -3.59 -1.12 12.97
N LEU A 231 -3.62 -2.44 13.03
CA LEU A 231 -3.77 -3.24 11.83
C LEU A 231 -5.22 -3.18 11.33
N SER A 232 -5.37 -3.15 10.02
CA SER A 232 -6.68 -3.19 9.36
C SER A 232 -6.56 -4.14 8.19
N LEU A 233 -7.26 -5.28 8.26
CA LEU A 233 -7.07 -6.35 7.29
C LEU A 233 -8.20 -6.34 6.26
N HIS A 234 -7.91 -6.82 5.06
CA HIS A 234 -8.95 -7.00 4.04
C HIS A 234 -10.12 -7.90 4.52
N SER A 235 -9.86 -8.86 5.41
CA SER A 235 -10.90 -9.68 6.04
C SER A 235 -11.89 -8.89 6.90
N ASP A 236 -11.58 -7.64 7.23
CA ASP A 236 -12.45 -6.74 7.99
C ASP A 236 -13.49 -6.03 7.09
N ALA A 237 -13.58 -6.39 5.80
CA ALA A 237 -14.58 -5.88 4.88
C ALA A 237 -15.96 -6.51 5.13
N VAL A 238 -16.49 -6.33 6.34
CA VAL A 238 -17.83 -6.75 6.76
C VAL A 238 -18.49 -5.64 7.58
N ASP A 239 -19.82 -5.50 7.49
CA ASP A 239 -20.56 -4.42 8.17
C ASP A 239 -20.40 -4.42 9.69
N ALA A 240 -20.13 -5.58 10.30
CA ALA A 240 -19.83 -5.70 11.73
C ALA A 240 -18.55 -4.93 12.15
N MET A 241 -17.66 -4.64 11.20
CA MET A 241 -16.42 -3.89 11.44
C MET A 241 -16.55 -2.41 11.12
N ALA A 242 -17.67 -1.95 10.55
CA ALA A 242 -17.93 -0.53 10.38
C ALA A 242 -17.96 0.18 11.75
N PHE A 243 -17.46 1.41 11.84
CA PHE A 243 -17.17 2.08 13.12
C PHE A 243 -18.36 2.08 14.09
N ASP A 244 -19.51 2.58 13.64
CA ASP A 244 -20.70 2.72 14.50
C ASP A 244 -21.25 1.35 14.91
N THR A 245 -21.28 0.39 13.98
CA THR A 245 -21.72 -0.99 14.25
C THR A 245 -20.81 -1.67 15.26
N ARG A 246 -19.49 -1.57 15.06
CA ARG A 246 -18.51 -2.19 15.95
C ARG A 246 -18.55 -1.55 17.33
N LEU A 247 -18.67 -0.23 17.42
CA LEU A 247 -18.80 0.49 18.68
C LEU A 247 -20.04 0.03 19.46
N GLN A 248 -21.16 -0.21 18.76
CA GLN A 248 -22.37 -0.76 19.37
C GLN A 248 -22.17 -2.21 19.87
N ILE A 249 -21.56 -3.08 19.05
CA ILE A 249 -21.26 -4.47 19.42
C ILE A 249 -20.35 -4.53 20.66
N GLU A 250 -19.38 -3.61 20.73
CA GLU A 250 -18.42 -3.45 21.82
C GLU A 250 -19.00 -2.73 23.05
N GLY A 251 -20.31 -2.44 23.07
CA GLY A 251 -20.99 -1.82 24.20
C GLY A 251 -20.51 -0.38 24.50
N GLY A 252 -20.08 0.35 23.47
CA GLY A 252 -19.54 1.71 23.60
C GLY A 252 -18.06 1.75 24.01
N ARG A 253 -17.38 0.60 24.12
CA ARG A 253 -15.94 0.54 24.39
C ARG A 253 -15.16 1.12 23.21
N GLU A 254 -14.27 2.06 23.50
CA GLU A 254 -13.36 2.67 22.53
C GLU A 254 -12.24 1.69 22.13
N PHE A 255 -12.59 0.64 21.39
CA PHE A 255 -11.73 -0.50 21.05
C PHE A 255 -10.39 -0.07 20.42
N TRP A 256 -10.39 1.01 19.63
CA TRP A 256 -9.20 1.57 19.00
C TRP A 256 -8.15 2.05 20.03
N LYS A 257 -8.51 2.35 21.28
CA LYS A 257 -7.52 2.74 22.30
C LYS A 257 -6.65 1.58 22.79
N TYR A 258 -7.03 0.34 22.52
CA TYR A 258 -6.38 -0.86 23.06
C TYR A 258 -5.67 -1.69 21.99
N GLU A 259 -6.07 -1.57 20.74
CA GLU A 259 -5.43 -2.24 19.62
C GLU A 259 -4.11 -1.57 19.23
N ARG A 260 -3.08 -2.37 19.01
CA ARG A 260 -1.73 -1.89 18.70
C ARG A 260 -1.15 -2.65 17.52
N PHE A 261 -0.62 -1.91 16.56
CA PHE A 261 0.08 -2.47 15.42
C PHE A 261 1.31 -3.27 15.87
N GLU A 262 2.01 -2.81 16.90
CA GLU A 262 3.24 -3.44 17.40
C GLU A 262 3.03 -4.88 17.85
N ASP A 263 1.82 -5.25 18.29
CA ASP A 263 1.49 -6.61 18.72
C ASP A 263 1.44 -7.61 17.54
N HIS A 264 1.50 -7.12 16.29
CA HIS A 264 1.40 -7.92 15.07
C HIS A 264 2.71 -7.99 14.28
N ILE A 265 3.76 -7.29 14.72
CA ILE A 265 5.05 -7.26 14.02
C ILE A 265 5.87 -8.49 14.45
N PRO A 266 6.23 -9.39 13.53
CA PRO A 266 7.09 -10.52 13.86
C PRO A 266 8.45 -10.06 14.38
N GLU A 267 9.01 -10.81 15.33
CA GLU A 267 10.36 -10.53 15.84
C GLU A 267 11.38 -10.54 14.68
N GLY A 268 12.18 -9.48 14.59
CA GLY A 268 13.20 -9.33 13.55
C GLY A 268 12.70 -8.85 12.19
N ALA A 269 11.41 -8.54 12.02
CA ALA A 269 10.94 -7.89 10.79
C ALA A 269 11.69 -6.57 10.55
N PRO A 270 12.20 -6.28 9.33
CA PRO A 270 12.95 -5.07 9.02
C PRO A 270 12.03 -3.85 8.83
N LEU A 271 11.22 -3.55 9.84
CA LEU A 271 10.23 -2.48 9.85
C LEU A 271 10.61 -1.46 10.93
N HIS A 272 10.75 -0.19 10.53
CA HIS A 272 11.08 0.91 11.43
C HIS A 272 10.06 2.04 11.28
N ARG A 273 9.58 2.61 12.39
CA ARG A 273 8.75 3.82 12.35
C ARG A 273 9.64 5.05 12.14
N VAL A 274 9.14 6.00 11.35
CA VAL A 274 9.72 7.34 11.18
C VAL A 274 8.60 8.37 11.23
N ARG A 275 8.83 9.48 11.91
CA ARG A 275 7.81 10.52 12.09
C ARG A 275 7.58 11.34 10.81
N ASP A 276 8.65 11.65 10.10
CA ASP A 276 8.66 12.62 9.02
C ASP A 276 9.84 12.36 8.05
N TRP A 277 9.97 13.20 7.04
CA TRP A 277 11.02 13.11 6.03
C TRP A 277 12.43 13.40 6.57
N GLU A 278 12.57 14.12 7.68
CA GLU A 278 13.87 14.32 8.31
C GLU A 278 14.39 12.98 8.87
N GLU A 279 13.54 12.26 9.59
CA GLU A 279 13.89 10.94 10.14
C GLU A 279 14.13 9.90 9.03
N VAL A 280 13.37 9.93 7.93
CA VAL A 280 13.64 9.13 6.73
C VAL A 280 15.07 9.35 6.23
N VAL A 281 15.45 10.62 6.02
CA VAL A 281 16.78 10.97 5.51
C VAL A 281 17.88 10.56 6.48
N GLN A 282 17.69 10.77 7.78
CA GLN A 282 18.63 10.36 8.82
C GLN A 282 18.82 8.83 8.86
N PHE A 283 17.73 8.07 8.75
CA PHE A 283 17.77 6.62 8.67
C PHE A 283 18.59 6.16 7.46
N VAL A 284 18.27 6.68 6.27
CA VAL A 284 18.95 6.25 5.03
C VAL A 284 20.44 6.62 5.05
N LYS A 285 20.81 7.80 5.54
CA LYS A 285 22.22 8.19 5.73
C LYS A 285 22.96 7.20 6.63
N SER A 286 22.36 6.85 7.76
CA SER A 286 22.96 5.94 8.75
C SER A 286 23.10 4.52 8.19
N ALA A 287 22.07 4.02 7.50
CA ALA A 287 22.09 2.71 6.87
C ALA A 287 23.13 2.64 5.73
N ARG A 288 23.29 3.70 4.92
CA ARG A 288 24.36 3.78 3.92
C ARG A 288 25.75 3.78 4.54
N ALA A 289 25.97 4.57 5.60
CA ALA A 289 27.25 4.58 6.31
C ALA A 289 27.61 3.20 6.89
N ALA A 290 26.60 2.39 7.22
CA ALA A 290 26.75 1.01 7.69
C ALA A 290 26.76 -0.05 6.56
N ASN A 291 26.75 0.34 5.28
CA ASN A 291 26.65 -0.55 4.10
C ASN A 291 25.41 -1.47 4.12
N LYS A 292 24.29 -0.99 4.68
CA LYS A 292 23.00 -1.72 4.73
C LYS A 292 22.01 -1.27 3.65
N LEU A 293 22.27 -0.16 2.97
CA LEU A 293 21.51 0.39 1.84
C LEU A 293 22.43 0.86 0.72
#